data_AF-A0A9D0NXI8-F1
#
_entry.id   AF-A0A9D0NXI8-F1
#
_cell.length_a   1.000
_cell.length_b   1.000
_cell.length_c   1.000
_cell.angle_alpha   90.00
_cell.angle_beta   90.00
_cell.angle_gamma   90.00
#
_symmetry.space_group_name_H-M   'P 1'
#
loop_
_entity.id
_entity.type
_entity.pdbx_description
1 polymer ?
#
loop_
_entity_poly.entity_id
_entity_poly.type
_entity_poly.pdbx_seq_one_letter_code
_entity_poly.pdbx_strand_id
1 'polypeptide(L)'
;MKHSIPVTAGVLATFVVAGCSNDVSFQKDIKPILDANCVSCHDGSGEGVTKSAFSAKDYDSVMKGTKFGPVIVAGDSASSTLFRLISHKADQAVQMPPHHEQSLAEGRMKPLSKEQIELFRLWIDQGARNN
;
A
#
# COMPACT_ATOMS: atom_id res chain seq x y z
N MET A 1 -64.84 -26.98 -2.78
CA MET A 1 -64.17 -25.65 -2.81
C MET A 1 -62.68 -25.93 -2.97
N LYS A 2 -62.12 -25.60 -4.13
CA LYS A 2 -60.78 -26.00 -4.57
C LYS A 2 -60.02 -24.74 -4.97
N HIS A 3 -59.02 -24.34 -4.20
CA HIS A 3 -58.13 -23.26 -4.55
C HIS A 3 -56.69 -23.78 -4.45
N SER A 4 -56.11 -24.08 -5.60
CA SER A 4 -54.69 -24.36 -5.76
C SER A 4 -53.95 -23.05 -5.97
N ILE A 5 -52.92 -22.81 -5.16
CA ILE A 5 -52.00 -21.67 -5.29
C ILE A 5 -50.77 -22.17 -6.08
N PRO A 6 -50.35 -21.51 -7.17
CA PRO A 6 -49.12 -21.90 -7.86
C PRO A 6 -47.92 -21.32 -7.13
N VAL A 7 -46.95 -22.18 -6.80
CA VAL A 7 -45.63 -21.77 -6.31
C VAL A 7 -44.75 -21.51 -7.52
N THR A 8 -44.51 -20.24 -7.83
CA THR A 8 -43.52 -19.84 -8.84
C THR A 8 -42.12 -19.92 -8.23
N ALA A 9 -41.32 -20.88 -8.70
CA ALA A 9 -39.91 -20.97 -8.38
C ALA A 9 -39.14 -19.83 -9.08
N GLY A 10 -38.71 -18.84 -8.31
CA GLY A 10 -37.82 -17.77 -8.79
C GLY A 10 -36.39 -18.28 -8.93
N VAL A 11 -35.88 -18.30 -10.15
CA VAL A 11 -34.48 -18.60 -10.45
C VAL A 11 -33.62 -17.41 -10.02
N LEU A 12 -32.80 -17.60 -8.98
CA LEU A 12 -31.77 -16.64 -8.57
C LEU A 12 -30.62 -16.71 -9.58
N ALA A 13 -30.53 -15.71 -10.47
CA ALA A 13 -29.38 -15.55 -11.36
C ALA A 13 -28.23 -14.91 -10.57
N THR A 14 -27.23 -15.70 -10.20
CA THR A 14 -25.96 -15.20 -9.65
C THR A 14 -25.14 -14.57 -10.79
N PHE A 15 -25.09 -13.24 -10.84
CA PHE A 15 -24.12 -12.51 -11.64
C PHE A 15 -22.73 -12.72 -11.07
N VAL A 16 -21.91 -13.54 -11.74
CA VAL A 16 -20.47 -13.59 -11.48
C VAL A 16 -19.87 -12.35 -12.12
N VAL A 17 -19.61 -11.32 -11.32
CA VAL A 17 -18.82 -10.18 -11.74
C VAL A 17 -17.36 -10.63 -11.78
N ALA A 18 -16.90 -11.06 -12.95
CA ALA A 18 -15.48 -11.24 -13.21
C ALA A 18 -14.83 -9.84 -13.25
N GLY A 19 -14.38 -9.38 -12.09
CA GLY A 19 -13.57 -8.17 -12.01
C GLY A 19 -12.19 -8.45 -12.58
N CYS A 20 -11.83 -7.77 -13.66
CA CYS A 20 -10.44 -7.68 -14.10
C CYS A 20 -9.68 -6.84 -13.06
N SER A 21 -9.21 -7.46 -11.99
CA SER A 21 -8.17 -6.87 -11.16
C SER A 21 -6.91 -6.88 -12.01
N ASN A 22 -6.50 -5.72 -12.55
CA ASN A 22 -5.17 -5.61 -13.13
C ASN A 22 -4.17 -5.78 -11.97
N ASP A 23 -3.38 -6.85 -12.04
CA ASP A 23 -2.30 -7.11 -11.08
C ASP A 23 -1.33 -5.92 -11.09
N VAL A 24 -1.08 -5.36 -9.91
CA VAL A 24 -0.08 -4.29 -9.73
C VAL A 24 1.30 -4.92 -9.76
N SER A 25 2.18 -4.37 -10.59
CA SER A 25 3.55 -4.81 -10.75
C SER A 25 4.47 -4.03 -9.82
N PHE A 26 5.30 -4.75 -9.04
CA PHE A 26 6.34 -4.07 -8.26
C PHE A 26 7.26 -3.27 -9.18
N GLN A 27 7.72 -3.88 -10.28
CA GLN A 27 8.72 -3.27 -11.14
C GLN A 27 8.19 -2.07 -11.94
N LYS A 28 6.93 -2.11 -12.37
CA LYS A 28 6.32 -1.09 -13.24
C LYS A 28 5.58 -0.01 -12.48
N ASP A 29 4.92 -0.36 -11.37
CA ASP A 29 3.99 0.55 -10.69
C ASP A 29 4.56 1.04 -9.35
N ILE A 30 5.16 0.16 -8.54
CA ILE A 30 5.61 0.50 -7.18
C ILE A 30 7.02 1.09 -7.17
N LYS A 31 7.96 0.44 -7.86
CA LYS A 31 9.37 0.84 -7.83
C LYS A 31 9.60 2.28 -8.33
N PRO A 32 8.94 2.77 -9.40
CA PRO A 32 9.08 4.17 -9.79
C PRO A 32 8.63 5.16 -8.71
N ILE A 33 7.63 4.79 -7.91
CA ILE A 33 7.15 5.63 -6.80
C ILE A 33 8.19 5.63 -5.67
N LEU A 34 8.76 4.48 -5.32
CA LEU A 34 9.82 4.37 -4.32
C LEU A 34 11.08 5.17 -4.74
N ASP A 35 11.49 5.02 -5.99
CA ASP A 35 12.66 5.73 -6.54
C ASP A 35 12.48 7.25 -6.49
N ALA A 36 11.28 7.73 -6.85
CA ALA A 36 11.00 9.17 -6.91
C ALA A 36 10.75 9.81 -5.53
N ASN A 37 10.22 9.07 -4.56
CA ASN A 37 9.68 9.65 -3.32
C ASN A 37 10.31 9.11 -2.02
N CYS A 38 11.10 8.05 -2.07
CA CYS A 38 11.55 7.35 -0.85
C CYS A 38 13.07 7.19 -0.79
N VAL A 39 13.72 6.82 -1.89
CA VAL A 39 15.13 6.41 -1.92
C VAL A 39 16.08 7.50 -1.40
N SER A 40 15.81 8.79 -1.63
CA SER A 40 16.69 9.87 -1.18
C SER A 40 16.90 9.92 0.34
N CYS A 41 15.94 9.41 1.13
CA CYS A 41 16.00 9.38 2.59
C CYS A 41 16.08 7.95 3.15
N HIS A 42 15.56 6.98 2.42
CA HIS A 42 15.50 5.57 2.78
C HIS A 42 16.42 4.73 1.89
N ASP A 43 17.62 5.20 1.57
CA ASP A 43 18.71 4.34 1.11
C ASP A 43 20.06 4.96 1.50
N GLY A 44 21.14 4.16 1.42
CA GLY A 44 22.49 4.60 1.76
C GLY A 44 22.59 5.15 3.19
N SER A 45 23.06 6.39 3.31
CA SER A 45 23.18 7.11 4.59
C SER A 45 22.02 8.07 4.88
N GLY A 46 20.89 7.92 4.17
CA GLY A 46 19.71 8.76 4.38
C GLY A 46 19.20 8.69 5.83
N GLU A 47 18.56 9.78 6.28
CA GLU A 47 18.04 9.90 7.65
C GLU A 47 17.08 8.77 8.01
N GLY A 48 16.23 8.36 7.06
CA GLY A 48 15.30 7.24 7.22
C GLY A 48 16.02 5.92 7.49
N VAL A 49 17.13 5.66 6.78
CA VAL A 49 18.01 4.50 7.03
C VAL A 49 18.65 4.59 8.41
N THR A 50 19.17 5.76 8.79
CA THR A 50 19.84 5.94 10.09
C THR A 50 18.87 5.67 11.26
N LYS A 51 17.61 6.12 11.12
CA LYS A 51 16.58 5.92 12.15
C LYS A 51 16.12 4.46 12.26
N SER A 52 15.89 3.79 11.13
CA SER A 52 15.13 2.53 11.09
C SER A 52 15.86 1.34 10.46
N ALA A 53 16.99 1.56 9.80
CA ALA A 53 17.66 0.61 8.90
C ALA A 53 16.80 0.12 7.72
N PHE A 54 15.66 0.77 7.44
CA PHE A 54 14.84 0.48 6.27
C PHE A 54 15.48 1.06 5.01
N SER A 55 15.58 0.24 3.96
CA SER A 55 15.91 0.70 2.62
C SER A 55 14.73 0.46 1.67
N ALA A 56 14.45 1.47 0.84
CA ALA A 56 13.40 1.49 -0.18
C ALA A 56 13.96 1.21 -1.59
N LYS A 57 15.23 0.81 -1.69
CA LYS A 57 15.98 0.72 -2.94
C LYS A 57 15.45 -0.33 -3.91
N ASP A 58 15.09 -1.48 -3.38
CA ASP A 58 14.71 -2.65 -4.17
C ASP A 58 13.69 -3.52 -3.42
N TYR A 59 13.15 -4.52 -4.12
CA TYR A 59 12.14 -5.41 -3.57
C TYR A 59 12.60 -6.10 -2.29
N ASP A 60 13.80 -6.66 -2.31
CA ASP A 60 14.33 -7.47 -1.19
C ASP A 60 14.52 -6.60 0.06
N SER A 61 15.04 -5.38 -0.09
CA SER A 61 15.20 -4.44 1.04
C SER A 61 13.85 -3.97 1.60
N VAL A 62 12.88 -3.68 0.73
CA VAL A 62 11.53 -3.28 1.14
C VAL A 62 10.84 -4.40 1.92
N MET A 63 10.92 -5.64 1.42
CA MET A 63 10.30 -6.80 2.06
C MET A 63 11.04 -7.26 3.32
N LYS A 64 12.37 -7.06 3.39
CA LYS A 64 13.15 -7.27 4.63
C LYS A 64 12.69 -6.34 5.75
N GLY A 65 12.32 -5.11 5.43
CA GLY A 65 11.82 -4.13 6.38
C GLY A 65 12.92 -3.45 7.19
N THR A 66 12.65 -3.21 8.47
CA THR A 66 13.47 -2.38 9.37
C THR A 66 14.27 -3.26 10.34
N LYS A 67 15.15 -2.63 11.13
CA LYS A 67 15.77 -3.30 12.31
C LYS A 67 14.75 -3.73 13.38
N PHE A 68 13.52 -3.24 13.31
CA PHE A 68 12.42 -3.58 14.23
C PHE A 68 11.50 -4.66 13.67
N GLY A 69 11.75 -5.15 12.45
CA GLY A 69 10.94 -6.17 11.78
C GLY A 69 10.31 -5.69 10.47
N PRO A 70 9.43 -6.53 9.89
CA PRO A 70 8.82 -6.26 8.60
C PRO A 70 7.90 -5.04 8.64
N VAL A 71 7.84 -4.31 7.52
CA VAL A 71 6.94 -3.17 7.35
C VAL A 71 5.77 -3.47 6.40
N ILE A 72 5.82 -4.62 5.74
CA ILE A 72 4.78 -5.13 4.85
C ILE A 72 4.33 -6.49 5.37
N VAL A 73 3.02 -6.67 5.46
CA VAL A 73 2.34 -7.95 5.65
C VAL A 73 1.66 -8.26 4.33
N ALA A 74 2.20 -9.22 3.57
CA ALA A 74 1.67 -9.59 2.26
C ALA A 74 0.20 -10.07 2.40
N GLY A 75 -0.69 -9.49 1.61
CA GLY A 75 -2.13 -9.73 1.66
C GLY A 75 -2.90 -8.86 2.66
N ASP A 76 -2.23 -7.99 3.42
CA ASP A 76 -2.87 -7.15 4.44
C ASP A 76 -2.22 -5.76 4.51
N SER A 77 -2.70 -4.84 3.66
CA SER A 77 -2.29 -3.42 3.71
C SER A 77 -2.67 -2.75 5.03
N ALA A 78 -3.77 -3.14 5.67
CA ALA A 78 -4.24 -2.51 6.90
C ALA A 78 -3.29 -2.77 8.08
N SER A 79 -2.70 -3.97 8.14
CA SER A 79 -1.68 -4.34 9.14
C SER A 79 -0.25 -3.95 8.74
N SER A 80 -0.03 -3.52 7.50
CA SER A 80 1.29 -3.12 7.01
C SER A 80 1.68 -1.72 7.50
N THR A 81 2.74 -1.64 8.30
CA THR A 81 3.26 -0.36 8.80
C THR A 81 3.58 0.61 7.67
N LEU A 82 4.22 0.16 6.58
CA LEU A 82 4.53 1.00 5.43
C LEU A 82 3.28 1.72 4.90
N PHE A 83 2.21 0.96 4.68
CA PHE A 83 0.96 1.51 4.17
C PHE A 83 0.34 2.52 5.16
N ARG A 84 0.34 2.21 6.46
CA ARG A 84 -0.19 3.11 7.49
C ARG A 84 0.57 4.44 7.56
N LEU A 85 1.89 4.41 7.37
CA LEU A 85 2.72 5.62 7.36
C LEU A 85 2.47 6.48 6.12
N ILE A 86 2.38 5.87 4.93
CA ILE A 86 2.20 6.61 3.67
C ILE A 86 0.76 7.07 3.41
N SER A 87 -0.22 6.39 4.01
CA SER A 87 -1.63 6.80 3.97
C SER A 87 -2.00 7.78 5.09
N HIS A 88 -1.01 8.21 5.88
CA HIS A 88 -1.18 9.14 7.01
C HIS A 88 -2.22 8.65 8.05
N LYS A 89 -2.34 7.33 8.22
CA LYS A 89 -3.20 6.67 9.23
C LYS A 89 -2.44 6.33 10.52
N ALA A 90 -1.21 6.83 10.65
CA ALA A 90 -0.38 6.73 11.83
C ALA A 90 -0.17 8.12 12.46
N ASP A 91 0.48 8.14 13.62
CA ASP A 91 0.87 9.38 14.31
C ASP A 91 1.68 10.30 13.39
N GLN A 92 1.40 11.61 13.45
CA GLN A 92 2.00 12.62 12.57
C GLN A 92 3.54 12.64 12.65
N ALA A 93 4.12 12.29 13.80
CA ALA A 93 5.56 12.29 14.00
C ALA A 93 6.30 11.19 13.20
N VAL A 94 5.58 10.21 12.67
CA VAL A 94 6.16 9.06 11.95
C VAL A 94 5.60 8.87 10.53
N GLN A 95 4.72 9.77 10.07
CA GLN A 95 4.19 9.73 8.70
C GLN A 95 5.30 9.87 7.66
N MET A 96 5.08 9.28 6.48
CA MET A 96 6.05 9.27 5.40
C MET A 96 5.39 9.61 4.05
N PRO A 97 6.00 10.48 3.21
CA PRO A 97 7.01 11.46 3.59
C PRO A 97 6.55 12.30 4.79
N PRO A 98 7.48 12.83 5.61
CA PRO A 98 7.11 13.60 6.79
C PRO A 98 6.11 14.71 6.43
N HIS A 99 4.94 14.69 7.05
CA HIS A 99 3.86 15.65 6.78
C HIS A 99 3.39 16.34 8.08
N HIS A 100 4.37 16.92 8.77
CA HIS A 100 4.15 17.81 9.91
C HIS A 100 4.46 19.25 9.50
N GLU A 101 4.01 20.23 10.29
CA GLU A 101 4.10 21.65 9.96
C GLU A 101 5.54 22.08 9.60
N GLN A 102 6.54 21.58 10.34
CA GLN A 102 7.95 21.88 10.09
C GLN A 102 8.45 21.26 8.78
N SER A 103 8.07 20.02 8.44
CA SER A 103 8.52 19.40 7.18
C SER A 103 7.91 20.10 5.97
N LEU A 104 6.66 20.56 6.07
CA LEU A 104 6.00 21.37 5.06
C LEU A 104 6.66 22.74 4.89
N ALA A 105 7.01 23.41 6.00
CA ALA A 105 7.70 24.70 5.98
C ALA A 105 9.13 24.60 5.41
N GLU A 106 9.81 23.49 5.65
CA GLU A 106 11.16 23.22 5.13
C GLU A 106 11.15 22.72 3.68
N GLY A 107 9.97 22.54 3.06
CA GLY A 107 9.84 22.01 1.71
C GLY A 107 10.25 20.54 1.58
N ARG A 108 10.23 19.79 2.69
CA ARG A 108 10.46 18.34 2.68
C ARG A 108 9.27 17.67 1.96
N MET A 109 9.57 16.65 1.16
CA MET A 109 8.73 16.04 0.12
C MET A 109 7.21 16.07 0.37
N LYS A 110 6.44 16.37 -0.68
CA LYS A 110 4.97 16.32 -0.64
C LYS A 110 4.46 14.89 -0.36
N PRO A 111 3.27 14.75 0.26
CA PRO A 111 2.62 13.46 0.36
C PRO A 111 2.42 12.79 -0.99
N LEU A 112 2.37 11.46 -0.98
CA LEU A 112 1.98 10.68 -2.15
C LEU A 112 0.56 11.07 -2.57
N SER A 113 0.29 10.99 -3.87
CA SER A 113 -1.06 11.16 -4.40
C SER A 113 -1.96 10.01 -3.93
N LYS A 114 -3.28 10.21 -4.01
CA LYS A 114 -4.25 9.16 -3.65
C LYS A 114 -4.08 7.91 -4.53
N GLU A 115 -3.75 8.11 -5.80
CA GLU A 115 -3.53 7.05 -6.77
C GLU A 115 -2.26 6.26 -6.44
N GLN A 116 -1.18 6.94 -6.03
CA GLN A 116 0.05 6.27 -5.58
C GLN A 116 -0.19 5.45 -4.31
N ILE A 117 -0.91 6.01 -3.33
CA ILE A 117 -1.28 5.29 -2.09
C ILE A 117 -2.13 4.05 -2.44
N GLU A 118 -3.05 4.18 -3.39
CA GLU A 118 -3.91 3.07 -3.82
C GLU A 118 -3.12 1.96 -4.52
N LEU A 119 -2.10 2.30 -5.32
CA LEU A 119 -1.19 1.30 -5.90
C LEU A 119 -0.47 0.49 -4.82
N PHE A 120 0.04 1.13 -3.76
CA PHE A 120 0.63 0.41 -2.62
C PHE A 120 -0.39 -0.47 -1.93
N ARG A 121 -1.62 0.01 -1.71
CA ARG A 121 -2.70 -0.77 -1.09
C ARG A 121 -2.96 -2.04 -1.89
N LEU A 122 -3.22 -1.90 -3.19
CA LEU A 122 -3.53 -3.00 -4.10
C LEU A 122 -2.37 -3.98 -4.22
N TRP A 123 -1.14 -3.49 -4.40
CA TRP A 123 0.03 -4.36 -4.49
C TRP A 123 0.24 -5.18 -3.22
N ILE A 124 0.11 -4.57 -2.03
CA ILE A 124 0.22 -5.30 -0.76
C ILE A 124 -0.91 -6.33 -0.62
N ASP A 125 -2.16 -5.92 -0.88
CA ASP A 125 -3.33 -6.81 -0.77
C ASP A 125 -3.28 -7.97 -1.79
N GLN A 126 -2.61 -7.78 -2.93
CA GLN A 126 -2.34 -8.83 -3.94
C GLN A 126 -1.13 -9.72 -3.59
N GLY A 127 -0.59 -9.59 -2.38
CA GLY A 127 0.48 -10.44 -1.86
C GLY A 127 1.89 -9.86 -2.03
N ALA A 128 2.02 -8.56 -2.32
CA ALA A 128 3.29 -7.85 -2.43
C ALA A 128 4.30 -8.58 -3.33
N ARG A 129 3.87 -9.00 -4.52
CA ARG A 129 4.66 -9.85 -5.43
C ARG A 129 5.78 -9.06 -6.11
N ASN A 130 6.87 -9.75 -6.44
CA ASN A 130 7.92 -9.23 -7.32
C ASN A 130 7.65 -9.69 -8.76
N ASN A 131 6.96 -8.85 -9.54
CA ASN A 131 6.37 -9.17 -10.86
C ASN A 131 6.52 -8.02 -11.88
#